data_AF-A0A4Z2G166-F1
#
_entry.id   AF-A0A4Z2G166-F1
#
_cell.length_a   1.000
_cell.length_b   1.000
_cell.length_c   1.000
_cell.angle_alpha   90.00
_cell.angle_beta   90.00
_cell.angle_gamma   90.00
#
_symmetry.space_group_name_H-M   'P 1'
#
loop_
_entity.id
_entity.type
_entity.pdbx_description
1 polymer ?
#
loop_
_entity_poly.entity_id
_entity_poly.type
_entity_poly.pdbx_seq_one_letter_code
_entity_poly.pdbx_strand_id
1 'polypeptide(L)' 'MEGRGKEGRRQGDRVMRRRRTEGFEVPANIYKVSEDITVNEGSNMTLSCLASGRPDPAINWRLLNPSEFSSNA' A
#
# COMPACT_ATOMS: atom_id res chain seq x y z
N MET A 1 12.09 38.77 -57.77
CA MET A 1 12.87 37.79 -56.98
C MET A 1 11.97 37.29 -55.87
N GLU A 2 11.27 36.19 -56.13
CA GLU A 2 10.64 35.38 -55.08
C GLU A 2 11.73 34.80 -54.19
N GLY A 3 11.46 34.73 -52.89
CA GLY A 3 12.29 33.93 -51.99
C GLY A 3 12.31 34.46 -50.56
N ARG A 4 11.48 33.87 -49.71
CA ARG A 4 11.91 32.98 -48.61
C ARG A 4 10.77 32.87 -47.62
N GLY A 5 9.95 31.83 -47.78
CA GLY A 5 9.26 31.25 -46.64
C GLY A 5 10.31 30.76 -45.63
N LYS A 6 10.17 31.17 -44.38
CA LYS A 6 10.83 30.51 -43.25
C LYS A 6 9.74 30.02 -42.31
N GLU A 7 9.40 28.75 -42.47
CA GLU A 7 8.64 27.97 -41.51
C GLU A 7 9.47 27.77 -40.23
N GLY A 8 8.84 27.95 -39.07
CA GLY A 8 9.17 27.18 -37.88
C GLY A 8 10.12 27.83 -36.86
N ARG A 9 9.53 28.25 -35.75
CA ARG A 9 9.80 27.61 -34.44
C ARG A 9 8.56 27.80 -33.59
N ARG A 10 7.77 26.75 -33.44
CA ARG A 10 6.78 26.68 -32.36
C ARG A 10 7.59 26.85 -31.08
N GLN A 11 7.35 27.92 -30.34
CA GLN A 11 7.84 28.08 -28.98
C GLN A 11 7.19 26.93 -28.21
N GLY A 12 7.87 25.79 -28.14
CA GLY A 12 7.32 24.58 -27.56
C GLY A 12 6.90 24.89 -26.14
N ASP A 13 5.62 24.69 -25.84
CA ASP A 13 5.11 24.72 -24.48
C ASP A 13 6.05 23.88 -23.65
N ARG A 14 6.79 24.55 -22.76
CA ARG A 14 7.72 23.90 -21.86
C ARG A 14 6.82 23.19 -20.87
N VAL A 15 6.31 22.02 -21.25
CA VAL A 15 5.72 21.06 -20.32
C VAL A 15 6.86 20.76 -19.36
N MET A 16 6.89 21.46 -18.24
CA MET A 16 7.70 21.09 -17.09
C MET A 16 7.20 19.70 -16.75
N ARG A 17 7.90 18.68 -17.26
CA ARG A 17 7.64 17.30 -16.88
C ARG A 17 7.92 17.26 -15.40
N ARG A 18 6.86 17.34 -14.60
CA ARG A 18 6.93 17.10 -13.16
C ARG A 18 7.71 15.81 -13.03
N ARG A 19 8.87 15.86 -12.39
CA ARG A 19 9.59 14.63 -12.05
C ARG A 19 8.54 13.77 -11.34
N ARG A 20 8.18 12.64 -11.94
CA ARG A 20 7.44 11.62 -11.22
C ARG A 20 8.37 11.29 -10.05
N THR A 21 8.02 11.72 -8.85
CA THR A 21 8.49 11.05 -7.66
C THR A 21 7.88 9.66 -7.76
N GLU A 22 8.59 8.75 -8.42
CA GLU A 22 8.37 7.32 -8.21
C GLU A 22 8.57 7.11 -6.72
N GLY A 23 7.46 6.87 -6.03
CA GLY A 23 7.46 6.68 -4.58
C GLY A 23 8.30 5.45 -4.28
N PHE A 24 9.27 5.59 -3.39
CA PHE A 24 9.97 4.43 -2.83
C PHE A 24 8.94 3.58 -2.06
N GLU A 25 8.86 2.31 -2.42
CA GLU A 25 7.99 1.35 -1.74
C GLU A 25 8.65 0.92 -0.43
N VAL A 26 7.89 0.99 0.67
CA VAL A 26 8.32 0.50 1.98
C VAL A 26 7.49 -0.74 2.29
N PRO A 27 8.11 -1.90 2.51
CA PRO A 27 7.39 -3.12 2.85
C PRO A 27 6.48 -2.94 4.06
N ALA A 28 5.38 -3.69 4.09
CA ALA A 28 4.49 -3.72 5.24
C ALA A 28 5.20 -4.33 6.46
N ASN A 29 5.14 -3.64 7.59
CA ASN A 29 5.67 -4.09 8.87
C ASN A 29 4.57 -4.03 9.94
N ILE A 30 4.22 -5.18 10.52
CA ILE A 30 3.28 -5.27 11.64
C ILE A 30 4.08 -5.05 12.93
N TYR A 31 3.74 -4.02 13.68
CA TYR A 31 4.48 -3.65 14.90
C TYR A 31 3.64 -3.68 16.18
N LYS A 32 2.31 -3.86 16.06
CA LYS A 32 1.43 -4.08 17.21
C LYS A 32 0.27 -4.98 16.81
N VAL A 33 0.03 -6.02 17.58
CA VAL A 33 -1.12 -6.91 17.46
C VAL A 33 -1.68 -7.19 18.85
N SER A 34 -2.98 -7.46 18.95
CA SER A 34 -3.57 -8.00 20.18
C SER A 34 -2.90 -9.33 20.56
N GLU A 35 -2.66 -9.53 21.85
CA GLU A 35 -2.26 -10.82 22.40
C GLU A 35 -3.41 -11.84 22.32
N ASP A 36 -3.16 -13.06 22.77
CA ASP A 36 -4.19 -14.08 22.89
C ASP A 36 -5.24 -13.65 23.94
N ILE A 37 -6.51 -13.66 23.54
CA ILE A 37 -7.63 -13.27 24.39
C ILE A 37 -8.57 -14.45 24.55
N THR A 38 -8.88 -14.79 25.80
CA THR A 38 -9.97 -15.71 26.14
C THR A 38 -11.19 -14.90 26.54
N VAL A 39 -12.30 -15.08 25.84
CA VAL A 39 -13.59 -14.44 26.16
C VAL A 39 -14.65 -15.49 26.41
N ASN A 40 -15.65 -15.12 27.22
CA ASN A 40 -16.80 -15.97 27.45
C ASN A 40 -17.75 -15.94 26.26
N GLU A 41 -18.52 -17.02 26.08
CA GLU A 41 -19.57 -17.07 25.07
C GLU A 41 -20.55 -15.90 25.21
N GLY A 42 -20.95 -15.34 24.06
CA GLY A 42 -21.81 -14.15 24.01
C GLY A 42 -21.12 -12.83 24.36
N SER A 43 -19.83 -12.83 24.73
CA SER A 43 -19.06 -11.61 24.99
C SER A 43 -18.48 -11.02 23.70
N ASN A 44 -18.39 -9.70 23.62
CA ASN A 44 -17.75 -9.01 22.50
C ASN A 44 -16.22 -9.00 22.69
N MET A 45 -15.49 -9.30 21.61
CA MET A 45 -14.04 -9.16 21.55
C MET A 45 -13.62 -8.21 20.43
N THR A 46 -12.52 -7.50 20.63
CA THR A 46 -11.94 -6.60 19.63
C THR A 46 -10.47 -6.96 19.41
N LEU A 47 -10.14 -7.34 18.18
CA LEU A 47 -8.76 -7.58 17.76
C LEU A 47 -8.17 -6.31 17.13
N SER A 48 -6.97 -5.94 17.54
CA SER A 48 -6.24 -4.77 17.04
C SER A 48 -4.99 -5.19 16.30
N CYS A 49 -4.69 -4.51 15.18
CA CYS A 49 -3.47 -4.69 14.41
C CYS A 49 -3.03 -3.34 13.86
N LEU A 50 -1.76 -2.98 14.07
CA LEU A 50 -1.13 -1.79 13.51
C LEU A 50 0.04 -2.20 12.62
N ALA A 51 0.03 -1.69 11.39
CA ALA A 51 1.06 -1.92 10.40
C ALA A 51 1.49 -0.61 9.74
N SER A 52 2.76 -0.52 9.34
CA SER A 52 3.31 0.60 8.58
C SER A 52 3.86 0.11 7.23
N GLY A 53 3.83 0.96 6.21
CA GLY A 53 4.29 0.61 4.85
C GLY A 53 4.03 1.78 3.90
N ARG A 54 4.56 1.69 2.68
CA ARG A 54 4.24 2.62 1.58
C ARG A 54 4.09 1.83 0.29
N PRO A 55 2.91 1.79 -0.35
CA PRO A 55 1.66 2.44 0.09
C PRO A 55 1.14 1.89 1.42
N ASP A 56 0.20 2.60 2.04
CA ASP A 56 -0.39 2.17 3.32
C ASP A 56 -0.93 0.73 3.21
N PRO A 57 -0.56 -0.17 4.15
CA PRO A 57 -0.88 -1.58 4.03
C PRO A 57 -2.37 -1.86 4.28
N ALA A 58 -2.92 -2.83 3.55
CA ALA A 58 -4.25 -3.37 3.81
C ALA A 58 -4.18 -4.50 4.86
N ILE A 59 -5.01 -4.43 5.91
CA ILE A 59 -5.05 -5.43 6.98
C ILE A 59 -6.20 -6.40 6.71
N ASN A 60 -5.88 -7.70 6.66
CA ASN A 60 -6.86 -8.79 6.52
C ASN A 60 -6.72 -9.78 7.66
N TRP A 61 -7.85 -10.28 8.17
CA TRP A 61 -7.90 -11.25 9.25
C TRP A 61 -8.27 -12.63 8.70
N ARG A 62 -7.69 -13.68 9.29
CA ARG A 62 -8.05 -15.07 8.98
C ARG A 62 -8.30 -15.82 10.28
N LEU A 63 -9.38 -16.59 10.32
CA LEU A 63 -9.58 -17.59 11.36
C LEU A 63 -8.64 -18.76 11.06
N LEU A 64 -7.82 -19.12 12.03
CA LEU A 64 -7.01 -20.33 11.94
C LEU A 64 -7.87 -21.48 12.43
N ASN A 65 -8.11 -22.45 11.56
CA ASN A 65 -8.89 -23.63 11.92
C ASN A 65 -8.12 -24.43 12.99
N PRO A 66 -8.75 -24.83 14.11
CA PRO A 66 -8.09 -25.63 15.15
C PRO A 66 -7.50 -26.95 14.63
N SER A 67 -8.08 -27.52 13.57
CA SER A 67 -7.61 -28.74 12.91
C SER A 67 -6.22 -28.60 12.27
N GLU A 68 -5.84 -27.39 11.85
CA GLU A 68 -4.54 -27.13 11.20
C GLU A 68 -3.39 -27.02 12.22
N PHE A 69 -3.71 -26.71 13.48
CA PHE A 69 -2.71 -26.73 14.56
C PHE A 69 -2.52 -28.11 15.18
N SER A 70 -3.50 -29.02 15.01
CA SER A 70 -3.45 -30.39 15.52
C SER A 70 -2.68 -31.36 14.62
N SER A 71 -2.22 -30.94 13.44
CA SER A 71 -1.54 -31.84 12.48
C SER A 71 -0.07 -32.12 12.80
N ASN A 72 0.45 -31.62 13.93
CA ASN A 72 1.80 -31.89 14.43
C ASN A 72 1.78 -32.53 15.84
N ALA A 73 0.80 -33.41 16.09
CA ALA A 73 0.77 -34.27 17.27
C ALA A 73 1.27 -35.68 16.90
#